data_AF-A0A957PIS9-F1
#
_entry.id   AF-A0A957PIS9-F1
#
_cell.length_a   1.000
_cell.length_b   1.000
_cell.length_c   1.000
_cell.angle_alpha   90.00
_cell.angle_beta   90.00
_cell.angle_gamma   90.00
#
_symmetry.space_group_name_H-M   'P 1'
#
loop_
_entity.id
_entity.type
_entity.pdbx_description
1 polymer ?
#
loop_
_entity_poly.entity_id
_entity_poly.type
_entity_poly.pdbx_seq_one_letter_code
_entity_poly.pdbx_strand_id
1 'polypeptide(L)'
;ELVDLSDEVEVDETVTYSMEAVIDNFVVNRDLFKPLVAAITNGLRVGEGFLRFRILSPLKEEHTAAFFDGFTCPAHQVVAGELEPVYFSFNEPVGACVTCTGLGMYWYVEPELLVLDKTKSLLGGALEPKAFHYEKDLWAGRIMYSLAQHYGFSLETPWQDLPAQVKQVIMHGTGREKITIRQTPGGAKGEGHHVGRRFPYEGIVGEIERRYRRYRREKTANTWVEEYMKRVMVERTCPDCRGRQLKQQRLLITVGGKHIMELGDMTLGELRDFFTALPPFGRNPQAGKEIVGEIIQRLDLLLDIGIDYLSLNRRATTLSGGESQRVRLSVQIGSELMGMLYVLDEPSIGLHPRDNLKMIQTLKRLRDLGNTVIVVEHDETTMRAADHIIEIGPGPGAHGGEVMAQGCISAILNHPTSLTGAYLTGRRQIPAPAQHRSPNGYALIIRGASENNLKQIDVTIPLDLFVCITGVSGSGKSTLINEILFKQLQVALRGSRILPGAHKCIEGVEQIHDIIDIDQTPIGRTPTSNPATYVGVFDAIRRLFMQTEESQRRGYTLGQFSFNTKGGRCEECRGQGKIMTSLQFMADVEVLCHTCNGARYNEETLEITYSGKNIAQVLDMSIEDAACFFKES
;
A
#
# COMPACT_ATOMS: atom_id res chain seq x y z
N GLU A 1 -28.50 -21.54 25.84
CA GLU A 1 -29.51 -20.82 26.65
C GLU A 1 -30.13 -19.76 25.74
N LEU A 2 -31.44 -19.51 25.82
CA LEU A 2 -32.04 -18.40 25.06
C LEU A 2 -31.79 -17.12 25.84
N VAL A 3 -31.30 -16.10 25.15
CA VAL A 3 -30.94 -14.81 25.73
C VAL A 3 -31.73 -13.74 25.01
N ASP A 4 -32.34 -12.82 25.75
CA ASP A 4 -33.04 -11.69 25.17
C ASP A 4 -32.01 -10.69 24.63
N LEU A 5 -32.17 -10.26 23.37
CA LEU A 5 -31.26 -9.30 22.73
C LEU A 5 -31.31 -7.90 23.37
N SER A 6 -32.32 -7.63 24.20
CA SER A 6 -32.43 -6.38 24.96
C SER A 6 -31.59 -6.37 26.25
N ASP A 7 -31.09 -7.52 26.70
CA ASP A 7 -30.22 -7.62 27.86
C ASP A 7 -28.76 -7.26 27.51
N GLU A 8 -28.06 -6.56 28.41
CA GLU A 8 -26.62 -6.34 28.29
C GLU A 8 -25.85 -7.64 28.54
N VAL A 9 -25.46 -8.30 27.46
CA VAL A 9 -24.73 -9.58 27.50
C VAL A 9 -23.29 -9.35 27.05
N GLU A 10 -22.36 -9.33 27.99
CA GLU A 10 -20.93 -9.34 27.67
C GLU A 10 -20.47 -10.76 27.32
N VAL A 11 -19.91 -10.92 26.12
CA VAL A 11 -19.32 -12.17 25.64
C VAL A 11 -17.80 -12.11 25.69
N ASP A 12 -17.18 -13.23 26.05
CA ASP A 12 -15.74 -13.36 26.17
C ASP A 12 -15.10 -13.54 24.79
N GLU A 13 -14.45 -12.50 24.28
CA GLU A 13 -13.82 -12.50 22.96
C GLU A 13 -12.76 -13.62 22.77
N THR A 14 -12.30 -14.28 23.84
CA THR A 14 -11.35 -15.41 23.76
C THR A 14 -12.00 -16.76 23.52
N VAL A 15 -13.33 -16.85 23.63
CA VAL A 15 -14.10 -18.09 23.50
C VAL A 15 -14.86 -18.08 22.18
N THR A 16 -14.85 -19.21 21.46
CA THR A 16 -15.66 -19.38 20.26
C THR A 16 -17.09 -19.72 20.64
N TYR A 17 -18.05 -18.89 20.21
CA TYR A 17 -19.47 -19.10 20.45
C TYR A 17 -20.17 -19.59 19.18
N SER A 18 -21.13 -20.50 19.34
CA SER A 18 -22.13 -20.79 18.32
C SER A 18 -23.42 -20.07 18.69
N MET A 19 -23.69 -18.94 18.04
CA MET A 19 -24.87 -18.12 18.30
C MET A 19 -25.92 -18.34 17.20
N GLU A 20 -27.18 -18.49 17.62
CA GLU A 20 -28.33 -18.64 16.73
C GLU A 20 -29.38 -17.61 17.11
N ALA A 21 -29.88 -16.87 16.13
CA ALA A 21 -31.00 -15.95 16.32
C ALA A 21 -32.30 -16.71 16.04
N VAL A 22 -33.21 -16.74 17.00
CA VAL A 22 -34.57 -17.24 16.79
C VAL A 22 -35.36 -16.18 16.05
N ILE A 23 -35.75 -16.47 14.81
CA ILE A 23 -36.42 -15.52 13.92
C ILE A 23 -37.94 -15.55 14.12
N ASP A 24 -38.50 -16.77 14.17
CA ASP A 24 -39.93 -16.98 14.32
C ASP A 24 -40.19 -18.40 14.86
N ASN A 25 -41.37 -18.59 15.47
CA ASN A 25 -41.86 -19.87 15.94
C ASN A 25 -43.29 -20.09 15.41
N PHE A 26 -43.51 -21.17 14.65
CA PHE A 26 -44.81 -21.45 14.06
C PHE A 26 -45.22 -22.92 14.20
N VAL A 27 -46.52 -23.17 14.14
CA VAL A 27 -47.13 -24.51 14.11
C VAL A 27 -47.53 -24.83 12.68
N VAL A 28 -47.09 -25.99 12.17
CA VAL A 28 -47.35 -26.41 10.78
C VAL A 28 -48.84 -26.67 10.56
N ASN A 29 -49.48 -25.89 9.69
CA ASN A 29 -50.87 -26.03 9.26
C ASN A 29 -51.03 -25.66 7.76
N ARG A 30 -52.24 -25.79 7.20
CA ARG A 30 -52.48 -25.56 5.75
C ARG A 30 -52.39 -24.09 5.32
N ASP A 31 -52.56 -23.14 6.22
CA ASP A 31 -52.55 -21.70 5.93
C ASP A 31 -51.19 -21.03 6.17
N LEU A 32 -50.18 -21.82 6.54
CA LEU A 32 -48.86 -21.35 6.98
C LEU A 32 -47.98 -20.77 5.86
N PHE A 33 -48.37 -20.91 4.59
CA PHE A 33 -47.48 -20.57 3.46
C PHE A 33 -46.96 -19.12 3.49
N LYS A 34 -47.84 -18.13 3.69
CA LYS A 34 -47.43 -16.70 3.70
C LYS A 34 -46.50 -16.36 4.89
N PRO A 35 -46.85 -16.69 6.15
CA PRO A 35 -45.94 -16.48 7.28
C PRO A 35 -44.61 -17.20 7.11
N LEU A 36 -44.61 -18.43 6.59
CA LEU A 36 -43.40 -19.21 6.38
C LEU A 36 -42.45 -18.54 5.38
N VAL A 37 -42.96 -18.03 4.26
CA VAL A 37 -42.15 -17.31 3.28
C VAL A 37 -41.52 -16.06 3.90
N ALA A 38 -42.28 -15.30 4.68
CA ALA A 38 -41.75 -14.12 5.38
C ALA A 38 -40.66 -14.49 6.41
N ALA A 39 -40.91 -15.52 7.23
CA ALA A 39 -39.94 -16.02 8.21
C ALA A 39 -38.66 -16.54 7.54
N ILE A 40 -38.77 -17.29 6.45
CA ILE A 40 -37.61 -17.76 5.67
C ILE A 40 -36.85 -16.58 5.07
N THR A 41 -37.54 -15.58 4.51
CA THR A 41 -36.90 -14.41 3.89
C THR A 41 -36.13 -13.59 4.92
N ASN A 42 -36.75 -13.33 6.08
CA ASN A 42 -36.11 -12.63 7.20
C ASN A 42 -34.97 -13.46 7.80
N GLY A 43 -35.16 -14.77 7.92
CA GLY A 43 -34.15 -15.68 8.45
C GLY A 43 -32.93 -15.79 7.56
N LEU A 44 -33.11 -15.88 6.24
CA LEU A 44 -32.02 -15.80 5.27
C LEU A 44 -31.31 -14.45 5.33
N ARG A 45 -32.03 -13.34 5.57
CA ARG A 45 -31.41 -12.02 5.70
C ARG A 45 -30.55 -11.91 6.96
N VAL A 46 -31.07 -12.39 8.11
CA VAL A 46 -30.35 -12.33 9.40
C VAL A 46 -29.20 -13.34 9.45
N GLY A 47 -29.42 -14.57 8.95
CA GLY A 47 -28.40 -15.62 8.85
C GLY A 47 -27.50 -15.50 7.61
N GLU A 48 -27.57 -14.36 6.91
CA GLU A 48 -26.76 -14.01 5.74
C GLU A 48 -26.70 -15.09 4.63
N GLY A 49 -27.84 -15.63 4.25
CA GLY A 49 -27.99 -16.68 3.25
C GLY A 49 -28.06 -18.09 3.84
N PHE A 50 -27.96 -18.24 5.16
CA PHE A 50 -28.10 -19.51 5.86
C PHE A 50 -29.27 -19.47 6.83
N LEU A 51 -29.96 -20.60 6.99
CA LEU A 51 -31.00 -20.77 8.00
C LEU A 51 -30.96 -22.19 8.59
N ARG A 52 -31.56 -22.36 9.77
CA ARG A 52 -31.77 -23.68 10.39
C ARG A 52 -33.20 -23.78 10.87
N PHE A 53 -33.80 -24.96 10.73
CA PHE A 53 -35.08 -25.29 11.36
C PHE A 53 -34.83 -26.12 12.61
N ARG A 54 -35.57 -25.84 13.69
CA ARG A 54 -35.59 -26.68 14.90
C ARG A 54 -37.00 -27.18 15.14
N ILE A 55 -37.18 -28.50 15.14
CA ILE A 55 -38.48 -29.11 15.44
C ILE A 55 -38.60 -29.24 16.96
N LEU A 56 -39.54 -28.49 17.55
CA LEU A 56 -39.77 -28.50 19.01
C LEU A 56 -40.73 -29.62 19.44
N SER A 57 -41.79 -29.86 18.68
CA SER A 57 -42.84 -30.84 18.99
C SER A 57 -43.21 -31.68 17.75
N PRO A 58 -42.48 -32.77 17.46
CA PRO A 58 -42.79 -33.63 16.33
C PRO A 58 -44.07 -34.44 16.57
N LEU A 59 -44.90 -34.63 15.53
CA LEU A 59 -46.07 -35.52 15.59
C LEU A 59 -45.67 -37.00 15.76
N LYS A 60 -44.53 -37.39 15.18
CA LYS A 60 -43.86 -38.68 15.33
C LYS A 60 -42.36 -38.49 15.09
N GLU A 61 -41.51 -39.27 15.74
CA GLU A 61 -40.04 -39.17 15.58
C GLU A 61 -39.56 -39.42 14.14
N GLU A 62 -40.23 -40.33 13.41
CA GLU A 62 -39.94 -40.65 12.01
C GLU A 62 -40.09 -39.44 11.06
N HIS A 63 -40.97 -38.48 11.39
CA HIS A 63 -41.18 -37.29 10.57
C HIS A 63 -40.07 -36.25 10.70
N THR A 64 -39.29 -36.28 11.78
CA THR A 64 -38.18 -35.34 11.99
C THR A 64 -37.06 -35.61 11.00
N ALA A 65 -36.65 -36.87 10.85
CA ALA A 65 -35.61 -37.24 9.89
C ALA A 65 -36.06 -36.98 8.44
N ALA A 66 -37.31 -37.33 8.11
CA ALA A 66 -37.90 -37.09 6.80
C ALA A 66 -38.01 -35.59 6.45
N PHE A 67 -38.24 -34.71 7.43
CA PHE A 67 -38.28 -33.28 7.20
C PHE A 67 -36.92 -32.71 6.80
N PHE A 68 -35.81 -33.22 7.33
CA PHE A 68 -34.48 -32.69 7.00
C PHE A 68 -33.90 -33.30 5.70
N ASP A 69 -34.50 -34.38 5.22
CA ASP A 69 -34.03 -35.13 4.06
C ASP A 69 -34.17 -34.33 2.76
N GLY A 70 -33.13 -34.40 1.92
CA GLY A 70 -33.13 -33.80 0.58
C GLY A 70 -32.92 -32.28 0.47
N PHE A 71 -33.01 -31.48 1.53
CA PHE A 71 -32.78 -30.02 1.42
C PHE A 71 -31.92 -29.37 2.52
N THR A 72 -31.50 -30.11 3.54
CA THR A 72 -30.61 -29.60 4.60
C THR A 72 -29.28 -30.36 4.64
N CYS A 73 -28.26 -29.75 5.26
CA CYS A 73 -27.02 -30.45 5.57
C CYS A 73 -27.28 -31.60 6.57
N PRO A 74 -26.96 -32.87 6.26
CA PRO A 74 -27.24 -34.00 7.16
C PRO A 74 -26.55 -33.90 8.53
N ALA A 75 -25.38 -33.25 8.60
CA ALA A 75 -24.60 -33.10 9.82
C ALA A 75 -25.03 -31.89 10.67
N HIS A 76 -25.47 -30.80 10.04
CA HIS A 76 -25.66 -29.51 10.72
C HIS A 76 -27.10 -28.98 10.66
N GLN A 77 -27.99 -29.61 9.87
CA GLN A 77 -29.38 -29.22 9.63
C GLN A 77 -29.54 -27.77 9.12
N VAL A 78 -28.49 -27.24 8.49
CA VAL A 78 -28.48 -25.89 7.89
C VAL A 78 -28.91 -25.98 6.42
N VAL A 79 -29.68 -24.98 5.99
CA VAL A 79 -30.06 -24.74 4.60
C VAL A 79 -29.35 -23.49 4.10
N ALA A 80 -28.77 -23.56 2.90
CA ALA A 80 -28.28 -22.40 2.18
C ALA A 80 -29.36 -21.93 1.19
N GLY A 81 -29.67 -20.64 1.22
CA GLY A 81 -30.49 -19.99 0.20
C GLY A 81 -29.76 -19.87 -1.13
N GLU A 82 -30.38 -19.19 -2.10
CA GLU A 82 -29.70 -18.85 -3.34
C GLU A 82 -28.56 -17.86 -3.07
N LEU A 83 -27.37 -18.21 -3.56
CA LEU A 83 -26.17 -17.39 -3.42
C LEU A 83 -25.95 -16.59 -4.70
N GLU A 84 -25.97 -15.28 -4.55
CA GLU A 84 -25.64 -14.31 -5.60
C GLU A 84 -24.15 -13.95 -5.63
N PRO A 85 -23.61 -13.46 -6.76
CA PRO A 85 -22.21 -13.01 -6.86
C PRO A 85 -21.80 -11.97 -5.81
N VAL A 86 -22.74 -11.12 -5.37
CA VAL A 86 -22.51 -10.08 -4.34
C VAL A 86 -21.97 -10.64 -3.02
N TYR A 87 -22.32 -11.88 -2.67
CA TYR A 87 -21.83 -12.54 -1.45
C TYR A 87 -20.34 -12.87 -1.49
N PHE A 88 -19.74 -12.93 -2.68
CA PHE A 88 -18.32 -13.20 -2.89
C PHE A 88 -17.52 -11.92 -3.17
N SER A 89 -18.15 -10.75 -3.10
CA SER A 89 -17.49 -9.46 -3.24
C SER A 89 -17.05 -8.93 -1.88
N PHE A 90 -15.76 -8.63 -1.72
CA PHE A 90 -15.22 -7.94 -0.55
C PHE A 90 -15.47 -6.43 -0.56
N ASN A 91 -15.94 -5.87 -1.68
CA ASN A 91 -16.33 -4.46 -1.78
C ASN A 91 -17.76 -4.23 -1.25
N GLU A 92 -18.53 -5.31 -1.09
CA GLU A 92 -19.92 -5.26 -0.68
C GLU A 92 -20.06 -5.66 0.80
N PRO A 93 -20.77 -4.87 1.63
CA PRO A 93 -20.92 -5.18 3.06
C PRO A 93 -21.48 -6.58 3.37
N VAL A 94 -22.25 -7.14 2.43
CA VAL A 94 -22.86 -8.47 2.56
C VAL A 94 -21.80 -9.57 2.52
N GLY A 95 -20.78 -9.46 1.66
CA GLY A 95 -19.69 -10.42 1.51
C GLY A 95 -18.44 -10.10 2.34
N ALA A 96 -18.18 -8.82 2.60
CA ALA A 96 -16.97 -8.33 3.25
C ALA A 96 -16.84 -8.73 4.72
N CYS A 97 -15.62 -9.06 5.14
CA CYS A 97 -15.27 -9.26 6.55
C CYS A 97 -15.63 -8.01 7.36
N VAL A 98 -16.37 -8.21 8.46
CA VAL A 98 -16.89 -7.12 9.30
C VAL A 98 -15.76 -6.29 9.93
N THR A 99 -14.67 -6.93 10.31
CA THR A 99 -13.58 -6.31 11.08
C THR A 99 -12.68 -5.43 10.23
N CYS A 100 -12.25 -5.93 9.07
CA CYS A 100 -11.41 -5.17 8.14
C CYS A 100 -12.21 -4.44 7.06
N THR A 101 -13.55 -4.59 7.05
CA THR A 101 -14.46 -4.03 6.03
C THR A 101 -13.99 -4.35 4.60
N GLY A 102 -13.60 -5.60 4.36
CA GLY A 102 -13.15 -6.04 3.03
C GLY A 102 -11.69 -5.75 2.68
N LEU A 103 -10.93 -5.08 3.54
CA LEU A 103 -9.53 -4.72 3.23
C LEU A 103 -8.56 -5.89 3.36
N GLY A 104 -8.86 -6.85 4.25
CA GLY A 104 -7.99 -8.00 4.56
C GLY A 104 -6.88 -7.65 5.55
N MET A 105 -6.62 -6.36 5.76
CA MET A 105 -5.71 -5.88 6.79
C MET A 105 -6.42 -5.16 7.90
N TYR A 106 -5.70 -5.10 9.00
CA TYR A 106 -6.10 -4.39 10.18
C TYR A 106 -4.89 -3.67 10.74
N TRP A 107 -5.12 -2.47 11.26
CA TRP A 107 -4.05 -1.72 11.90
C TRP A 107 -3.95 -2.19 13.34
N TYR A 108 -2.76 -2.61 13.72
CA TYR A 108 -2.42 -3.04 15.07
C TYR A 108 -1.44 -2.07 15.66
N VAL A 109 -1.52 -1.87 16.97
CA VAL A 109 -0.47 -1.12 17.64
C VAL A 109 0.78 -1.99 17.72
N GLU A 110 1.91 -1.44 17.30
CA GLU A 110 3.20 -2.11 17.47
C GLU A 110 3.83 -1.58 18.77
N PRO A 111 3.95 -2.40 19.83
CA PRO A 111 4.48 -1.93 21.12
C PRO A 111 5.88 -1.32 21.00
N GLU A 112 6.70 -1.80 20.06
CA GLU A 112 8.04 -1.23 19.83
C GLU A 112 8.00 0.21 19.33
N LEU A 113 7.00 0.59 18.53
CA LEU A 113 6.84 1.96 18.03
C LEU A 113 6.34 2.93 19.10
N LEU A 114 5.74 2.41 20.18
CA LEU A 114 5.32 3.22 21.34
C LEU A 114 6.50 3.64 22.22
N VAL A 115 7.63 2.95 22.16
CA VAL A 115 8.81 3.23 23.00
C VAL A 115 9.76 4.15 22.23
N LEU A 116 9.78 5.43 22.61
CA LEU A 116 10.60 6.44 21.93
C LEU A 116 12.07 6.33 22.29
N ASP A 117 12.35 6.01 23.55
CA ASP A 117 13.69 5.96 24.11
C ASP A 117 13.74 4.91 25.21
N LYS A 118 14.46 3.82 24.95
CA LYS A 118 14.58 2.68 25.87
C LYS A 118 15.41 3.02 27.12
N THR A 119 16.22 4.08 27.06
CA THR A 119 17.10 4.51 28.17
C THR A 119 16.39 5.43 29.17
N LYS A 120 15.24 5.98 28.81
CA LYS A 120 14.42 6.83 29.70
C LYS A 120 13.42 5.99 30.49
N SER A 121 12.96 6.55 31.60
CA SER A 121 11.91 5.96 32.44
C SER A 121 10.52 6.38 31.99
N LEU A 122 9.47 5.78 32.56
CA LEU A 122 8.09 6.16 32.28
C LEU A 122 7.82 7.64 32.62
N LEU A 123 8.37 8.14 33.73
CA LEU A 123 8.31 9.56 34.10
C LEU A 123 9.19 10.42 33.19
N GLY A 124 10.33 9.89 32.74
CA GLY A 124 11.27 10.55 31.85
C GLY A 124 10.80 10.64 30.39
N GLY A 125 9.60 10.16 30.07
CA GLY A 125 9.06 10.21 28.70
C GLY A 125 9.59 9.12 27.79
N ALA A 126 9.74 7.89 28.30
CA ALA A 126 10.14 6.73 27.49
C ALA A 126 9.13 6.39 26.38
N LEU A 127 7.84 6.67 26.60
CA LEU A 127 6.73 6.31 25.71
C LEU A 127 6.24 7.51 24.89
N GLU A 128 5.52 7.22 23.80
CA GLU A 128 4.90 8.25 22.96
C GLU A 128 3.92 9.10 23.80
N PRO A 129 4.08 10.45 23.87
CA PRO A 129 3.33 11.30 24.80
C PRO A 129 1.79 11.26 24.67
N LYS A 130 1.26 11.10 23.46
CA LYS A 130 -0.18 10.93 23.20
C LYS A 130 -0.67 9.52 23.52
N ALA A 131 0.20 8.52 23.46
CA ALA A 131 -0.11 7.17 23.91
C ALA A 131 -0.15 7.11 25.45
N PHE A 132 0.83 7.74 26.10
CA PHE A 132 0.93 7.78 27.55
C PHE A 132 1.66 9.03 28.03
N HIS A 133 0.98 9.80 28.87
CA HIS A 133 1.56 10.90 29.63
C HIS A 133 1.28 10.69 31.12
N TYR A 134 2.34 10.66 31.92
CA TYR A 134 2.17 10.56 33.37
C TYR A 134 1.80 11.92 33.94
N GLU A 135 0.58 12.02 34.44
CA GLU A 135 0.12 13.16 35.23
C GLU A 135 -0.58 12.64 36.48
N LYS A 136 -0.10 13.07 37.66
CA LYS A 136 -0.48 12.53 38.96
C LYS A 136 -1.99 12.61 39.25
N ASP A 137 -2.67 13.61 38.70
CA ASP A 137 -4.08 13.87 38.96
C ASP A 137 -5.02 13.18 37.95
N LEU A 138 -4.50 12.77 36.79
CA LEU A 138 -5.24 12.09 35.74
C LEU A 138 -5.33 10.57 35.98
N TRP A 139 -6.28 9.93 35.30
CA TRP A 139 -6.49 8.49 35.31
C TRP A 139 -5.22 7.69 34.97
N ALA A 140 -4.49 8.12 33.93
CA ALA A 140 -3.27 7.46 33.47
C ALA A 140 -2.19 7.41 34.55
N GLY A 141 -1.95 8.52 35.27
CA GLY A 141 -0.98 8.55 36.37
C GLY A 141 -1.41 7.69 37.56
N ARG A 142 -2.71 7.70 37.91
CA ARG A 142 -3.26 6.88 39.01
C ARG A 142 -3.17 5.39 38.72
N ILE A 143 -3.53 4.96 37.51
CA ILE A 143 -3.38 3.56 37.09
C ILE A 143 -1.91 3.15 37.11
N MET A 144 -1.02 3.94 36.51
CA MET A 144 0.38 3.54 36.37
C MET A 144 1.08 3.45 37.72
N TYR A 145 0.79 4.39 38.62
CA TYR A 145 1.24 4.30 40.01
C TYR A 145 0.67 3.09 40.74
N SER A 146 -0.61 2.77 40.54
CA SER A 146 -1.23 1.59 41.16
C SER A 146 -0.61 0.28 40.66
N LEU A 147 -0.29 0.20 39.35
CA LEU A 147 0.44 -0.91 38.75
C LEU A 147 1.85 -1.05 39.33
N ALA A 148 2.58 0.06 39.47
CA ALA A 148 3.90 0.10 40.08
C ALA A 148 3.89 -0.46 41.51
N GLN A 149 2.88 -0.10 42.30
CA GLN A 149 2.70 -0.61 43.67
C GLN A 149 2.27 -2.08 43.72
N HIS A 150 1.49 -2.55 42.74
CA HIS A 150 0.99 -3.94 42.70
C HIS A 150 2.04 -4.93 42.21
N TYR A 151 2.77 -4.59 41.14
CA TYR A 151 3.80 -5.45 40.54
C TYR A 151 5.22 -5.16 41.04
N GLY A 152 5.39 -4.15 41.91
CA GLY A 152 6.67 -3.88 42.59
C GLY A 152 7.76 -3.31 41.68
N PHE A 153 7.44 -2.37 40.80
CA PHE A 153 8.42 -1.68 39.96
C PHE A 153 8.43 -0.16 40.21
N SER A 154 9.54 0.51 39.87
CA SER A 154 9.63 1.96 39.96
C SER A 154 9.31 2.62 38.62
N LEU A 155 8.60 3.74 38.65
CA LEU A 155 8.31 4.55 37.46
C LEU A 155 9.54 5.33 36.95
N GLU A 156 10.60 5.40 37.77
CA GLU A 156 11.87 6.04 37.44
C GLU A 156 12.90 5.07 36.83
N THR A 157 12.61 3.76 36.85
CA THR A 157 13.47 2.77 36.19
C THR A 157 13.45 2.99 34.67
N PRO A 158 14.61 3.01 33.99
CA PRO A 158 14.69 3.01 32.53
C PRO A 158 13.89 1.87 31.90
N TRP A 159 13.25 2.14 30.76
CA TRP A 159 12.38 1.17 30.10
C TRP A 159 13.10 -0.14 29.79
N GLN A 160 14.33 -0.09 29.29
CA GLN A 160 15.13 -1.28 28.98
C GLN A 160 15.35 -2.19 30.19
N ASP A 161 15.48 -1.62 31.40
CA ASP A 161 15.77 -2.32 32.64
C ASP A 161 14.51 -2.86 33.34
N LEU A 162 13.32 -2.48 32.88
CA LEU A 162 12.06 -3.02 33.42
C LEU A 162 11.94 -4.53 33.12
N PRO A 163 11.43 -5.33 34.08
CA PRO A 163 11.15 -6.75 33.86
C PRO A 163 10.20 -6.98 32.68
N ALA A 164 10.40 -8.05 31.92
CA ALA A 164 9.57 -8.38 30.76
C ALA A 164 8.07 -8.50 31.11
N GLN A 165 7.75 -9.07 32.27
CA GLN A 165 6.37 -9.15 32.77
C GLN A 165 5.75 -7.76 33.00
N VAL A 166 6.52 -6.80 33.52
CA VAL A 166 6.05 -5.43 33.75
C VAL A 166 5.81 -4.71 32.42
N LYS A 167 6.73 -4.85 31.46
CA LYS A 167 6.55 -4.33 30.10
C LYS A 167 5.27 -4.87 29.46
N GLN A 168 5.03 -6.18 29.61
CA GLN A 168 3.82 -6.84 29.10
C GLN A 168 2.55 -6.27 29.74
N VAL A 169 2.53 -6.10 31.07
CA VAL A 169 1.37 -5.56 31.77
C VAL A 169 1.10 -4.10 31.41
N ILE A 170 2.14 -3.28 31.24
CA ILE A 170 2.00 -1.88 30.81
C ILE A 170 1.40 -1.81 29.41
N MET A 171 1.91 -2.62 28.47
CA MET A 171 1.49 -2.56 27.08
C MET A 171 0.13 -3.24 26.84
N HIS A 172 -0.06 -4.45 27.36
CA HIS A 172 -1.19 -5.33 27.05
C HIS A 172 -2.18 -5.51 28.20
N GLY A 173 -1.94 -4.87 29.35
CA GLY A 173 -2.86 -4.89 30.46
C GLY A 173 -2.71 -6.08 31.40
N THR A 174 -3.62 -6.16 32.37
CA THR A 174 -3.66 -7.20 33.43
C THR A 174 -4.61 -8.36 33.08
N GLY A 175 -5.18 -8.36 31.87
CA GLY A 175 -6.21 -9.32 31.47
C GLY A 175 -7.44 -9.25 32.40
N ARG A 176 -7.76 -10.34 33.09
CA ARG A 176 -8.89 -10.42 34.04
C ARG A 176 -8.53 -9.98 35.46
N GLU A 177 -7.24 -9.83 35.77
CA GLU A 177 -6.80 -9.46 37.10
C GLU A 177 -7.19 -8.01 37.40
N LYS A 178 -7.98 -7.82 38.46
CA LYS A 178 -8.41 -6.49 38.89
C LYS A 178 -7.46 -5.91 39.93
N ILE A 179 -6.88 -4.77 39.61
CA ILE A 179 -5.98 -3.99 40.46
C ILE A 179 -6.75 -2.97 41.29
N THR A 180 -6.33 -2.77 42.54
CA THR A 180 -6.91 -1.75 43.41
C THR A 180 -6.30 -0.40 43.08
N ILE A 181 -7.14 0.57 42.72
CA ILE A 181 -6.67 1.92 42.37
C ILE A 181 -6.27 2.67 43.64
N ARG A 182 -5.02 3.11 43.68
CA ARG A 182 -4.41 3.87 44.79
C ARG A 182 -4.29 5.34 44.43
N GLN A 183 -4.25 6.18 45.46
CA GLN A 183 -3.97 7.60 45.30
C GLN A 183 -2.48 7.83 45.07
N THR A 184 -2.16 8.71 44.12
CA THR A 184 -0.79 9.13 43.80
C THR A 184 -0.22 10.05 44.89
N PRO A 185 1.09 9.97 45.20
CA PRO A 185 1.72 10.87 46.15
C PRO A 185 1.64 12.33 45.67
N GLY A 186 1.10 13.24 46.49
CA GLY A 186 1.00 14.66 46.17
C GLY A 186 -0.04 15.04 45.10
N GLY A 187 -0.93 14.11 44.71
CA GLY A 187 -2.10 14.39 43.88
C GLY A 187 -3.23 15.05 44.69
N ALA A 188 -4.08 15.84 44.03
CA ALA A 188 -5.24 16.49 44.65
C ALA A 188 -6.15 15.44 45.32
N LYS A 189 -6.60 15.74 46.55
CA LYS A 189 -7.68 15.00 47.24
C LYS A 189 -9.04 15.35 46.62
N GLY A 190 -9.19 15.15 45.31
CA GLY A 190 -10.49 15.18 44.66
C GLY A 190 -11.13 13.81 44.77
N GLU A 191 -12.44 13.77 45.03
CA GLU A 191 -13.33 12.60 45.09
C GLU A 191 -13.27 11.76 43.81
N GLY A 192 -12.16 11.09 43.55
CA GLY A 192 -12.06 10.13 42.47
C GLY A 192 -12.92 8.94 42.86
N HIS A 193 -14.14 8.84 42.34
CA HIS A 193 -15.07 7.71 42.54
C HIS A 193 -14.46 6.31 42.29
N HIS A 194 -13.22 6.23 41.80
CA HIS A 194 -12.47 5.03 41.48
C HIS A 194 -11.42 4.61 42.53
N VAL A 195 -10.98 5.49 43.44
CA VAL A 195 -9.95 5.15 44.45
C VAL A 195 -10.50 4.12 45.43
N GLY A 196 -9.74 3.05 45.68
CA GLY A 196 -10.16 1.91 46.51
C GLY A 196 -11.03 0.87 45.80
N ARG A 197 -11.52 1.16 44.58
CA ARG A 197 -12.21 0.18 43.73
C ARG A 197 -11.20 -0.65 42.93
N ARG A 198 -11.65 -1.82 42.48
CA ARG A 198 -10.85 -2.77 41.70
C ARG A 198 -11.25 -2.74 40.23
N PHE A 199 -10.31 -2.43 39.35
CA PHE A 199 -10.54 -2.39 37.90
C PHE A 199 -9.52 -3.28 37.17
N PRO A 200 -9.90 -3.94 36.08
CA PRO A 200 -8.92 -4.48 35.15
C PRO A 200 -8.22 -3.33 34.41
N TYR A 201 -6.96 -3.52 34.04
CA TYR A 201 -6.24 -2.60 33.18
C TYR A 201 -6.16 -3.18 31.77
N GLU A 202 -6.64 -2.42 30.79
CA GLU A 202 -6.69 -2.81 29.36
C GLU A 202 -5.31 -2.76 28.67
N GLY A 203 -4.34 -2.05 29.25
CA GLY A 203 -3.05 -1.78 28.60
C GLY A 203 -3.11 -0.59 27.64
N ILE A 204 -1.95 0.00 27.35
CA ILE A 204 -1.84 1.12 26.39
C ILE A 204 -2.24 0.67 24.97
N VAL A 205 -1.82 -0.54 24.57
CA VAL A 205 -2.14 -1.11 23.24
C VAL A 205 -3.65 -1.27 23.09
N GLY A 206 -4.31 -1.93 24.05
CA GLY A 206 -5.75 -2.18 24.00
C GLY A 206 -6.56 -0.88 23.95
N GLU A 207 -6.18 0.13 24.73
CA GLU A 207 -6.85 1.44 24.70
C GLU A 207 -6.77 2.09 23.30
N ILE A 208 -5.59 2.09 22.68
CA ILE A 208 -5.40 2.68 21.35
C ILE A 208 -6.18 1.90 20.28
N GLU A 209 -6.16 0.56 20.32
CA GLU A 209 -6.91 -0.28 19.39
C GLU A 209 -8.43 -0.13 19.55
N ARG A 210 -8.93 0.00 20.78
CA ARG A 210 -10.35 0.30 21.05
C ARG A 210 -10.73 1.67 20.51
N ARG A 211 -9.87 2.68 20.67
CA ARG A 211 -10.07 4.02 20.09
C ARG A 211 -10.08 3.96 18.57
N TYR A 212 -9.21 3.16 17.95
CA TYR A 212 -9.20 2.93 16.50
C TYR A 212 -10.49 2.24 16.00
N ARG A 213 -10.94 1.19 16.68
CA ARG A 213 -12.22 0.51 16.38
C ARG A 213 -13.39 1.49 16.38
N ARG A 214 -13.47 2.34 17.40
CA ARG A 214 -14.50 3.37 17.51
C ARG A 214 -14.41 4.39 16.38
N TYR A 215 -13.21 4.91 16.12
CA TYR A 215 -12.95 5.87 15.05
C TYR A 215 -13.40 5.34 13.68
N ARG A 216 -13.09 4.08 13.34
CA ARG A 216 -13.55 3.45 12.09
C ARG A 216 -15.07 3.32 11.99
N ARG A 217 -15.77 3.03 13.11
CA ARG A 217 -17.23 2.92 13.13
C ARG A 217 -17.92 4.27 12.89
N GLU A 218 -17.34 5.35 13.41
CA GLU A 218 -17.90 6.70 13.31
C GLU A 218 -17.76 7.31 11.90
N LYS A 219 -16.93 6.74 11.01
CA LYS A 219 -16.72 7.17 9.60
C LYS A 219 -16.37 8.66 9.44
N THR A 220 -15.77 9.29 10.44
CA THR A 220 -15.36 10.70 10.41
C THR A 220 -13.89 10.83 10.01
N ALA A 221 -13.57 11.62 8.98
CA ALA A 221 -12.18 11.89 8.62
C ALA A 221 -11.57 12.89 9.62
N ASN A 222 -10.44 12.53 10.25
CA ASN A 222 -9.73 13.41 11.17
C ASN A 222 -8.22 13.24 10.97
N THR A 223 -7.62 14.22 10.28
CA THR A 223 -6.21 14.23 9.89
C THR A 223 -5.26 13.99 11.07
N TRP A 224 -5.55 14.60 12.22
CA TRP A 224 -4.70 14.48 13.41
C TRP A 224 -4.73 13.07 14.03
N VAL A 225 -5.88 12.42 13.99
CA VAL A 225 -6.06 11.05 14.49
C VAL A 225 -5.36 10.07 13.55
N GLU A 226 -5.51 10.24 12.25
CA GLU A 226 -4.83 9.43 11.23
C GLU A 226 -3.31 9.54 11.30
N GLU A 227 -2.76 10.75 11.47
CA GLU A 227 -1.32 10.97 11.65
C GLU A 227 -0.77 10.35 12.94
N TYR A 228 -1.56 10.38 14.02
CA TYR A 228 -1.18 9.70 15.26
C TYR A 228 -1.16 8.18 15.06
N MET A 229 -2.22 7.62 14.48
CA MET A 229 -2.32 6.18 14.21
C MET A 229 -1.19 5.69 13.32
N LYS A 230 -0.83 6.44 12.26
CA LYS A 230 0.31 6.11 11.37
C LYS A 230 1.66 6.01 12.09
N ARG A 231 1.81 6.68 13.23
CA ARG A 231 3.06 6.67 14.01
C ARG A 231 3.18 5.49 14.96
N VAL A 232 2.06 4.97 15.45
CA VAL A 232 2.05 3.96 16.54
C VAL A 232 1.44 2.64 16.10
N MET A 233 0.82 2.59 14.92
CA MET A 233 0.17 1.40 14.39
C MET A 233 0.81 0.96 13.08
N VAL A 234 0.78 -0.35 12.87
CA VAL A 234 1.29 -1.04 11.69
C VAL A 234 0.17 -1.86 11.07
N GLU A 235 0.18 -1.93 9.75
CA GLU A 235 -0.78 -2.74 9.01
C GLU A 235 -0.36 -4.21 9.09
N ARG A 236 -1.20 -5.07 9.69
CA ARG A 236 -1.02 -6.52 9.68
C ARG A 236 -2.25 -7.21 9.11
N THR A 237 -2.12 -8.50 8.82
CA THR A 237 -3.26 -9.34 8.40
C THR A 237 -4.38 -9.30 9.42
N CYS A 238 -5.60 -9.05 8.96
CA CYS A 238 -6.79 -9.04 9.80
C CYS A 238 -6.93 -10.37 10.57
N PRO A 239 -7.28 -10.36 11.86
CA PRO A 239 -7.26 -11.58 12.67
C PRO A 239 -8.41 -12.53 12.30
N ASP A 240 -9.55 -11.95 11.92
CA ASP A 240 -10.79 -12.70 11.72
C ASP A 240 -10.83 -13.35 10.34
N CYS A 241 -10.53 -12.59 9.28
CA CYS A 241 -10.46 -13.17 7.93
C CYS A 241 -9.07 -13.70 7.58
N ARG A 242 -8.03 -13.42 8.37
CA ARG A 242 -6.64 -13.81 8.07
C ARG A 242 -6.17 -13.37 6.68
N GLY A 243 -6.52 -12.16 6.28
CA GLY A 243 -6.20 -11.62 4.95
C GLY A 243 -7.22 -11.92 3.86
N ARG A 244 -8.22 -12.78 4.11
CA ARG A 244 -9.16 -13.27 3.09
C ARG A 244 -10.25 -12.29 2.66
N GLN A 245 -10.37 -11.13 3.31
CA GLN A 245 -11.30 -10.04 2.98
C GLN A 245 -12.80 -10.36 3.07
N LEU A 246 -13.20 -11.63 3.05
CA LEU A 246 -14.57 -12.10 3.07
C LEU A 246 -14.97 -12.62 4.46
N LYS A 247 -16.28 -12.70 4.71
CA LYS A 247 -16.83 -13.39 5.87
C LYS A 247 -16.55 -14.90 5.80
N GLN A 248 -16.37 -15.53 6.96
CA GLN A 248 -15.99 -16.93 7.06
C GLN A 248 -17.00 -17.87 6.37
N GLN A 249 -18.29 -17.55 6.42
CA GLN A 249 -19.37 -18.34 5.82
C GLN A 249 -19.23 -18.45 4.29
N ARG A 250 -18.61 -17.44 3.63
CA ARG A 250 -18.40 -17.43 2.18
C ARG A 250 -17.34 -18.42 1.73
N LEU A 251 -16.41 -18.74 2.63
CA LEU A 251 -15.33 -19.70 2.39
C LEU A 251 -15.78 -21.15 2.50
N LEU A 252 -17.03 -21.40 2.95
CA LEU A 252 -17.63 -22.73 2.95
C LEU A 252 -18.01 -23.21 1.53
N ILE A 253 -18.14 -22.27 0.59
CA ILE A 253 -18.50 -22.57 -0.79
C ILE A 253 -17.23 -22.83 -1.58
N THR A 254 -17.18 -24.01 -2.22
CA THR A 254 -16.01 -24.45 -2.98
C THR A 254 -16.36 -24.81 -4.41
N VAL A 255 -15.38 -24.64 -5.29
CA VAL A 255 -15.37 -25.10 -6.68
C VAL A 255 -14.16 -26.02 -6.81
N GLY A 256 -14.36 -27.26 -7.28
CA GLY A 256 -13.28 -28.25 -7.37
C GLY A 256 -12.56 -28.51 -6.02
N GLY A 257 -13.29 -28.41 -4.91
CA GLY A 257 -12.76 -28.61 -3.56
C GLY A 257 -11.96 -27.44 -2.97
N LYS A 258 -11.96 -26.26 -3.62
CA LYS A 258 -11.27 -25.06 -3.14
C LYS A 258 -12.20 -23.86 -3.08
N HIS A 259 -12.07 -23.02 -2.06
CA HIS A 259 -12.88 -21.80 -1.94
C HIS A 259 -12.28 -20.63 -2.74
N ILE A 260 -13.06 -19.56 -2.95
CA ILE A 260 -12.66 -18.43 -3.81
C ILE A 260 -11.29 -17.83 -3.46
N MET A 261 -10.98 -17.68 -2.17
CA MET A 261 -9.68 -17.13 -1.76
C MET A 261 -8.51 -18.10 -2.00
N GLU A 262 -8.69 -19.42 -1.85
CA GLU A 262 -7.65 -20.40 -2.18
C GLU A 262 -7.32 -20.40 -3.67
N LEU A 263 -8.34 -20.23 -4.52
CA LEU A 263 -8.16 -20.06 -5.96
C LEU A 263 -7.41 -18.75 -6.26
N GLY A 264 -7.76 -17.66 -5.56
CA GLY A 264 -7.08 -16.38 -5.75
C GLY A 264 -5.65 -16.31 -5.20
N ASP A 265 -5.26 -17.22 -4.29
CA ASP A 265 -3.92 -17.30 -3.71
C ASP A 265 -2.94 -18.14 -4.56
N MET A 266 -3.46 -18.96 -5.49
CA MET A 266 -2.62 -19.66 -6.47
C MET A 266 -1.88 -18.70 -7.37
N THR A 267 -0.72 -19.13 -7.87
CA THR A 267 -0.10 -18.45 -9.01
C THR A 267 -1.02 -18.53 -10.22
N LEU A 268 -0.96 -17.54 -11.13
CA LEU A 268 -1.81 -17.54 -12.32
C LEU A 268 -1.63 -18.80 -13.17
N GLY A 269 -0.42 -19.36 -13.22
CA GLY A 269 -0.13 -20.61 -13.91
C GLY A 269 -0.86 -21.81 -13.30
N GLU A 270 -0.73 -21.99 -11.98
CA GLU A 270 -1.43 -23.05 -11.25
C GLU A 270 -2.96 -22.91 -11.35
N LEU A 271 -3.46 -21.68 -11.29
CA LEU A 271 -4.89 -21.40 -11.39
C LEU A 271 -5.46 -21.76 -12.76
N ARG A 272 -4.70 -21.44 -13.83
CA ARG A 272 -5.07 -21.79 -15.21
C ARG A 272 -5.14 -23.31 -15.39
N ASP A 273 -4.16 -24.04 -14.86
CA ASP A 273 -4.13 -25.50 -14.94
C ASP A 273 -5.27 -26.13 -14.12
N PHE A 274 -5.58 -25.55 -12.95
CA PHE A 274 -6.73 -25.95 -12.13
C PHE A 274 -8.06 -25.85 -12.92
N PHE A 275 -8.32 -24.71 -13.57
CA PHE A 275 -9.55 -24.53 -14.36
C PHE A 275 -9.60 -25.41 -15.60
N THR A 276 -8.45 -25.70 -16.21
CA THR A 276 -8.36 -26.60 -17.37
C THR A 276 -8.72 -28.05 -16.98
N ALA A 277 -8.31 -28.48 -15.78
CA ALA A 277 -8.59 -29.82 -15.27
C ALA A 277 -9.99 -29.95 -14.63
N LEU A 278 -10.71 -28.84 -14.44
CA LEU A 278 -11.98 -28.82 -13.72
C LEU A 278 -13.09 -29.46 -14.59
N PRO A 279 -13.75 -30.54 -14.12
CA PRO A 279 -14.86 -31.13 -14.85
C PRO A 279 -16.07 -30.17 -14.87
N PRO A 280 -16.96 -30.27 -15.88
CA PRO A 280 -18.18 -29.48 -15.91
C PRO A 280 -18.99 -29.67 -14.62
N PHE A 281 -19.39 -28.57 -13.99
CA PHE A 281 -20.04 -28.57 -12.67
C PHE A 281 -21.27 -27.66 -12.65
N GLY A 282 -22.14 -27.87 -11.66
CA GLY A 282 -23.36 -27.08 -11.43
C GLY A 282 -24.62 -27.68 -12.07
N ARG A 283 -25.77 -27.03 -11.80
CA ARG A 283 -27.08 -27.44 -12.34
C ARG A 283 -27.17 -27.33 -13.87
N ASN A 284 -26.37 -26.43 -14.46
CA ASN A 284 -26.24 -26.25 -15.91
C ASN A 284 -24.76 -26.34 -16.32
N PRO A 285 -24.28 -27.53 -16.75
CA PRO A 285 -22.88 -27.74 -17.11
C PRO A 285 -22.39 -26.88 -18.30
N GLN A 286 -23.28 -26.50 -19.21
CA GLN A 286 -22.93 -25.69 -20.39
C GLN A 286 -22.59 -24.25 -19.99
N ALA A 287 -23.42 -23.64 -19.13
CA ALA A 287 -23.15 -22.30 -18.60
C ALA A 287 -21.82 -22.26 -17.81
N GLY A 288 -21.54 -23.31 -17.03
CA GLY A 288 -20.26 -23.43 -16.33
C GLY A 288 -19.07 -23.49 -17.29
N LYS A 289 -19.19 -24.23 -18.40
CA LYS A 289 -18.13 -24.35 -19.42
C LYS A 289 -17.79 -23.02 -20.08
N GLU A 290 -18.80 -22.20 -20.39
CA GLU A 290 -18.61 -20.88 -21.00
C GLU A 290 -17.88 -19.92 -20.04
N ILE A 291 -18.27 -19.91 -18.76
CA ILE A 291 -17.61 -19.09 -17.74
C ILE A 291 -16.15 -19.52 -17.53
N VAL A 292 -15.89 -20.83 -17.45
CA VAL A 292 -14.52 -21.35 -17.31
C VAL A 292 -13.67 -21.02 -18.55
N GLY A 293 -14.24 -21.09 -19.75
CA GLY A 293 -13.57 -20.69 -20.99
C GLY A 293 -13.12 -19.24 -20.97
N GLU A 294 -14.00 -18.32 -20.57
CA GLU A 294 -13.69 -16.89 -20.42
C GLU A 294 -12.58 -16.64 -19.37
N ILE A 295 -12.62 -17.36 -18.25
CA ILE A 295 -11.58 -17.27 -17.21
C ILE A 295 -10.23 -17.72 -17.76
N ILE A 296 -10.17 -18.88 -18.43
CA ILE A 296 -8.93 -19.41 -19.01
C ILE A 296 -8.37 -18.43 -20.04
N GLN A 297 -9.21 -17.88 -20.93
CA GLN A 297 -8.78 -16.89 -21.93
C GLN A 297 -8.13 -15.67 -21.27
N ARG A 298 -8.72 -15.13 -20.20
CA ARG A 298 -8.13 -13.99 -19.46
C ARG A 298 -6.84 -14.35 -18.73
N LEU A 299 -6.77 -15.56 -18.17
CA LEU A 299 -5.54 -16.04 -17.51
C LEU A 299 -4.42 -16.22 -18.53
N ASP A 300 -4.69 -16.82 -19.69
CA ASP A 300 -3.71 -16.98 -20.77
C ASP A 300 -3.14 -15.63 -21.22
N LEU A 301 -3.98 -14.58 -21.33
CA LEU A 301 -3.51 -13.21 -21.62
C LEU A 301 -2.56 -12.65 -20.56
N LEU A 302 -2.82 -12.92 -19.28
CA LEU A 302 -1.91 -12.49 -18.19
C LEU A 302 -0.60 -13.29 -18.23
N LEU A 303 -0.66 -14.58 -18.53
CA LEU A 303 0.52 -15.46 -18.67
C LEU A 303 1.41 -15.06 -19.85
N ASP A 304 0.80 -14.68 -20.98
CA ASP A 304 1.46 -14.19 -22.19
C ASP A 304 2.27 -12.91 -21.92
N ILE A 305 1.91 -12.12 -20.91
CA ILE A 305 2.58 -10.86 -20.56
C ILE A 305 3.67 -11.06 -19.49
N GLY A 306 3.88 -12.29 -19.00
CA GLY A 306 4.98 -12.63 -18.10
C GLY A 306 4.75 -12.22 -16.64
N ILE A 307 3.51 -12.29 -16.18
CA ILE A 307 3.13 -12.08 -14.77
C ILE A 307 2.60 -13.37 -14.12
N ASP A 308 3.09 -14.52 -14.57
CA ASP A 308 2.69 -15.86 -14.14
C ASP A 308 2.87 -16.12 -12.64
N TYR A 309 3.87 -15.48 -12.03
CA TYR A 309 4.18 -15.59 -10.60
C TYR A 309 3.23 -14.82 -9.67
N LEU A 310 2.38 -13.94 -10.21
CA LEU A 310 1.40 -13.21 -9.42
C LEU A 310 0.22 -14.11 -9.05
N SER A 311 -0.53 -13.68 -8.05
CA SER A 311 -1.81 -14.28 -7.67
C SER A 311 -2.92 -13.23 -7.79
N LEU A 312 -4.17 -13.66 -7.95
CA LEU A 312 -5.31 -12.72 -8.10
C LEU A 312 -5.55 -11.90 -6.83
N ASN A 313 -5.22 -12.44 -5.66
CA ASN A 313 -5.35 -11.73 -4.38
C ASN A 313 -4.17 -10.77 -4.10
N ARG A 314 -3.19 -10.67 -4.99
CA ARG A 314 -2.11 -9.67 -4.88
C ARG A 314 -2.70 -8.27 -4.97
N ARG A 315 -2.33 -7.40 -4.02
CA ARG A 315 -2.82 -6.02 -4.01
C ARG A 315 -2.25 -5.20 -5.16
N ALA A 316 -3.12 -4.43 -5.81
CA ALA A 316 -2.71 -3.48 -6.83
C ALA A 316 -1.66 -2.47 -6.34
N THR A 317 -1.73 -2.04 -5.07
CA THR A 317 -0.77 -1.09 -4.48
C THR A 317 0.63 -1.67 -4.25
N THR A 318 0.79 -2.99 -4.30
CA THR A 318 2.10 -3.66 -4.13
C THR A 318 2.69 -4.15 -5.44
N LEU A 319 2.05 -3.81 -6.56
CA LEU A 319 2.60 -4.01 -7.90
C LEU A 319 3.58 -2.88 -8.21
N SER A 320 4.71 -3.24 -8.80
CA SER A 320 5.63 -2.30 -9.44
C SER A 320 4.95 -1.54 -10.59
N GLY A 321 5.56 -0.43 -11.03
CA GLY A 321 5.08 0.33 -12.19
C GLY A 321 4.95 -0.55 -13.44
N GLY A 322 5.98 -1.35 -13.74
CA GLY A 322 5.97 -2.28 -14.88
C GLY A 322 4.93 -3.40 -14.74
N GLU A 323 4.71 -3.96 -13.54
CA GLU A 323 3.63 -4.94 -13.31
C GLU A 323 2.24 -4.33 -13.53
N SER A 324 2.00 -3.13 -13.01
CA SER A 324 0.72 -2.42 -13.17
C SER A 324 0.45 -2.08 -14.64
N GLN A 325 1.47 -1.62 -15.38
CA GLN A 325 1.38 -1.35 -16.81
C GLN A 325 1.04 -2.62 -17.59
N ARG A 326 1.65 -3.76 -17.25
CA ARG A 326 1.38 -5.07 -17.86
C ARG A 326 -0.03 -5.59 -17.62
N VAL A 327 -0.53 -5.48 -16.39
CA VAL A 327 -1.94 -5.80 -16.09
C VAL A 327 -2.89 -4.91 -16.89
N ARG A 328 -2.56 -3.62 -17.06
CA ARG A 328 -3.38 -2.72 -17.89
C ARG A 328 -3.36 -3.12 -19.37
N LEU A 329 -2.21 -3.55 -19.89
CA LEU A 329 -2.07 -4.04 -21.27
C LEU A 329 -2.93 -5.29 -21.51
N SER A 330 -3.00 -6.22 -20.56
CA SER A 330 -3.81 -7.44 -20.70
C SER A 330 -5.30 -7.12 -20.88
N VAL A 331 -5.82 -6.13 -20.15
CA VAL A 331 -7.21 -5.66 -20.27
C VAL A 331 -7.49 -5.10 -21.66
N GLN A 332 -6.52 -4.42 -22.27
CA GLN A 332 -6.68 -3.86 -23.62
C GLN A 332 -6.65 -4.93 -24.71
N ILE A 333 -5.92 -6.02 -24.51
CA ILE A 333 -5.90 -7.13 -25.48
C ILE A 333 -7.17 -7.96 -25.35
N GLY A 334 -7.64 -8.17 -24.12
CA GLY A 334 -8.88 -8.90 -23.84
C GLY A 334 -10.15 -8.17 -24.30
N SER A 335 -10.11 -6.86 -24.55
CA SER A 335 -11.26 -6.13 -25.10
C SER A 335 -11.44 -6.31 -26.61
N GLU A 336 -10.46 -6.93 -27.31
CA GLU A 336 -10.48 -7.21 -28.75
C GLU A 336 -10.85 -6.00 -29.62
N LEU A 337 -10.54 -4.79 -29.14
CA LEU A 337 -10.81 -3.55 -29.88
C LEU A 337 -9.93 -3.49 -31.14
N MET A 338 -10.51 -3.01 -32.24
CA MET A 338 -9.84 -2.80 -33.52
C MET A 338 -9.84 -1.32 -33.90
N GLY A 339 -8.86 -0.88 -34.70
CA GLY A 339 -8.75 0.50 -35.17
C GLY A 339 -8.28 1.50 -34.12
N MET A 340 -7.71 1.01 -33.00
CA MET A 340 -7.21 1.84 -31.92
C MET A 340 -5.75 2.23 -32.14
N LEU A 341 -5.36 3.40 -31.62
CA LEU A 341 -3.97 3.83 -31.49
C LEU A 341 -3.53 3.68 -30.04
N TYR A 342 -2.65 2.70 -29.78
CA TYR A 342 -2.04 2.49 -28.48
C TYR A 342 -0.70 3.22 -28.40
N VAL A 343 -0.52 3.99 -27.33
CA VAL A 343 0.76 4.67 -27.03
C VAL A 343 1.25 4.12 -25.69
N LEU A 344 2.43 3.50 -25.71
CA LEU A 344 3.06 2.89 -24.54
C LEU A 344 4.39 3.57 -24.24
N ASP A 345 4.64 3.80 -22.97
CA ASP A 345 5.88 4.42 -22.46
C ASP A 345 6.73 3.35 -21.75
N GLU A 346 7.86 2.99 -22.36
CA GLU A 346 8.85 2.03 -21.86
C GLU A 346 8.30 0.75 -21.19
N PRO A 347 7.50 -0.08 -21.91
CA PRO A 347 6.89 -1.28 -21.34
C PRO A 347 7.92 -2.34 -20.87
N SER A 348 9.19 -2.25 -21.27
CA SER A 348 10.26 -3.13 -20.78
C SER A 348 10.75 -2.80 -19.37
N ILE A 349 10.34 -1.68 -18.76
CA ILE A 349 10.77 -1.30 -17.41
C ILE A 349 10.47 -2.42 -16.41
N GLY A 350 11.52 -2.83 -15.68
CA GLY A 350 11.42 -3.85 -14.64
C GLY A 350 11.15 -5.26 -15.16
N LEU A 351 11.27 -5.50 -16.47
CA LEU A 351 11.28 -6.84 -17.06
C LEU A 351 12.69 -7.39 -17.14
N HIS A 352 12.81 -8.69 -16.90
CA HIS A 352 14.04 -9.41 -17.19
C HIS A 352 14.16 -9.61 -18.70
N PRO A 353 15.38 -9.58 -19.30
CA PRO A 353 15.56 -9.75 -20.75
C PRO A 353 14.89 -11.01 -21.34
N ARG A 354 14.83 -12.10 -20.56
CA ARG A 354 14.12 -13.33 -20.93
C ARG A 354 12.62 -13.10 -21.21
N ASP A 355 11.98 -12.28 -20.40
CA ASP A 355 10.52 -12.09 -20.44
C ASP A 355 10.14 -10.96 -21.42
N ASN A 356 11.10 -10.14 -21.84
CA ASN A 356 10.90 -9.09 -22.86
C ASN A 356 10.41 -9.65 -24.21
N LEU A 357 10.83 -10.86 -24.59
CA LEU A 357 10.35 -11.50 -25.82
C LEU A 357 8.83 -11.75 -25.81
N LYS A 358 8.29 -12.11 -24.64
CA LYS A 358 6.85 -12.33 -24.47
C LYS A 358 6.07 -11.01 -24.59
N MET A 359 6.61 -9.94 -24.01
CA MET A 359 6.07 -8.59 -24.19
C MET A 359 6.03 -8.19 -25.67
N ILE A 360 7.12 -8.39 -26.41
CA ILE A 360 7.19 -8.07 -27.84
C ILE A 360 6.13 -8.86 -28.63
N GLN A 361 5.95 -10.15 -28.34
CA GLN A 361 4.91 -10.98 -28.97
C GLN A 361 3.50 -10.45 -28.67
N THR A 362 3.26 -10.04 -27.43
CA THR A 362 2.01 -9.42 -26.99
C THR A 362 1.71 -8.14 -27.79
N LEU A 363 2.69 -7.25 -27.94
CA LEU A 363 2.55 -6.01 -28.71
C LEU A 363 2.27 -6.29 -30.19
N LYS A 364 2.92 -7.30 -30.77
CA LYS A 364 2.64 -7.76 -32.14
C LYS A 364 1.22 -8.29 -32.28
N ARG A 365 0.74 -9.08 -31.32
CA ARG A 365 -0.66 -9.54 -31.31
C ARG A 365 -1.64 -8.37 -31.27
N LEU A 366 -1.38 -7.36 -30.43
CA LEU A 366 -2.23 -6.17 -30.35
C LEU A 366 -2.28 -5.42 -31.68
N ARG A 367 -1.14 -5.28 -32.37
CA ARG A 367 -1.05 -4.74 -33.74
C ARG A 367 -1.82 -5.61 -34.74
N ASP A 368 -1.64 -6.93 -34.70
CA ASP A 368 -2.22 -7.88 -35.65
C ASP A 368 -3.76 -8.00 -35.54
N LEU A 369 -4.35 -7.58 -34.41
CA LEU A 369 -5.79 -7.38 -34.27
C LEU A 369 -6.33 -6.21 -35.12
N GLY A 370 -5.47 -5.43 -35.78
CA GLY A 370 -5.86 -4.26 -36.59
C GLY A 370 -5.70 -2.93 -35.85
N ASN A 371 -4.75 -2.86 -34.92
CA ASN A 371 -4.43 -1.63 -34.18
C ASN A 371 -3.05 -1.09 -34.57
N THR A 372 -2.81 0.18 -34.26
CA THR A 372 -1.49 0.80 -34.34
C THR A 372 -0.90 0.88 -32.94
N VAL A 373 0.35 0.45 -32.78
CA VAL A 373 1.05 0.44 -31.49
C VAL A 373 2.31 1.30 -31.61
N ILE A 374 2.33 2.43 -30.90
CA ILE A 374 3.49 3.31 -30.75
C ILE A 374 4.12 3.04 -29.38
N VAL A 375 5.40 2.75 -29.37
CA VAL A 375 6.15 2.43 -28.16
C VAL A 375 7.36 3.34 -28.05
N VAL A 376 7.48 4.06 -26.94
CA VAL A 376 8.72 4.73 -26.54
C VAL A 376 9.60 3.70 -25.85
N GLU A 377 10.80 3.44 -26.38
CA GLU A 377 11.68 2.39 -25.88
C GLU A 377 13.15 2.70 -26.08
N HIS A 378 13.96 2.04 -25.26
CA HIS A 378 15.42 2.06 -25.30
C HIS A 378 16.02 0.65 -25.37
N ASP A 379 15.21 -0.41 -25.25
CA ASP A 379 15.68 -1.78 -25.38
C ASP A 379 15.99 -2.19 -26.84
N GLU A 380 17.16 -2.79 -27.03
CA GLU A 380 17.64 -3.28 -28.33
C GLU A 380 16.74 -4.35 -28.94
N THR A 381 16.23 -5.28 -28.14
CA THR A 381 15.41 -6.40 -28.63
C THR A 381 14.09 -5.88 -29.20
N THR A 382 13.48 -4.92 -28.50
CA THR A 382 12.24 -4.26 -28.94
C THR A 382 12.47 -3.46 -30.22
N MET A 383 13.53 -2.64 -30.27
CA MET A 383 13.89 -1.89 -31.47
C MET A 383 14.10 -2.79 -32.68
N ARG A 384 14.82 -3.91 -32.51
CA ARG A 384 15.05 -4.87 -33.60
C ARG A 384 13.77 -5.59 -34.06
N ALA A 385 12.78 -5.71 -33.20
CA ALA A 385 11.52 -6.38 -33.50
C ALA A 385 10.45 -5.46 -34.10
N ALA A 386 10.66 -4.14 -34.06
CA ALA A 386 9.74 -3.12 -34.55
C ALA A 386 9.64 -3.10 -36.09
N ASP A 387 8.44 -2.86 -36.60
CA ASP A 387 8.22 -2.71 -38.05
C ASP A 387 8.75 -1.36 -38.57
N HIS A 388 8.66 -0.33 -37.72
CA HIS A 388 9.08 1.04 -38.01
C HIS A 388 9.65 1.68 -36.75
N ILE A 389 10.74 2.44 -36.90
CA ILE A 389 11.46 3.13 -35.83
C ILE A 389 11.56 4.60 -36.20
N ILE A 390 11.34 5.48 -35.23
CA ILE A 390 11.54 6.92 -35.34
C ILE A 390 12.50 7.32 -34.22
N GLU A 391 13.67 7.84 -34.59
CA GLU A 391 14.66 8.36 -33.66
C GLU A 391 14.47 9.88 -33.50
N ILE A 392 14.30 10.32 -32.26
CA ILE A 392 14.24 11.74 -31.89
C ILE A 392 15.59 12.13 -31.27
N GLY A 393 16.12 13.29 -31.65
CA GLY A 393 17.40 13.78 -31.16
C GLY A 393 17.72 15.17 -31.71
N PRO A 394 19.01 15.53 -31.87
CA PRO A 394 20.22 14.74 -31.55
C PRO A 394 20.59 14.70 -30.06
N GLY A 395 20.06 15.61 -29.25
CA GLY A 395 20.34 15.71 -27.81
C GLY A 395 19.09 15.89 -26.96
N PRO A 396 19.24 15.98 -25.63
CA PRO A 396 18.12 16.25 -24.72
C PRO A 396 17.71 17.73 -24.71
N GLY A 397 16.48 18.01 -24.30
CA GLY A 397 16.00 19.38 -24.06
C GLY A 397 15.97 20.23 -25.34
N ALA A 398 16.52 21.44 -25.28
CA ALA A 398 16.56 22.39 -26.39
C ALA A 398 17.41 21.91 -27.59
N HIS A 399 18.29 20.93 -27.38
CA HIS A 399 19.12 20.32 -28.42
C HIS A 399 18.44 19.13 -29.12
N GLY A 400 17.16 18.89 -28.80
CA GLY A 400 16.36 17.79 -29.33
C GLY A 400 15.17 18.27 -30.17
N GLY A 401 14.19 17.38 -30.34
CA GLY A 401 12.93 17.69 -31.02
C GLY A 401 12.96 17.52 -32.54
N GLU A 402 14.06 17.00 -33.09
CA GLU A 402 14.19 16.69 -34.51
C GLU A 402 14.10 15.18 -34.77
N VAL A 403 13.56 14.80 -35.93
CA VAL A 403 13.57 13.40 -36.40
C VAL A 403 14.92 13.12 -37.06
N MET A 404 15.77 12.36 -36.37
CA MET A 404 17.13 12.05 -36.82
C MET A 404 17.16 10.97 -37.90
N ALA A 405 16.34 9.94 -37.72
CA ALA A 405 16.20 8.82 -38.64
C ALA A 405 14.80 8.21 -38.49
N GLN A 406 14.21 7.76 -39.60
CA GLN A 406 12.92 7.08 -39.61
C GLN A 406 12.91 5.97 -40.65
N GLY A 407 12.27 4.84 -40.34
CA GLY A 407 12.18 3.71 -41.27
C GLY A 407 12.21 2.35 -40.57
N CYS A 408 12.46 1.31 -41.33
CA CYS A 408 12.73 -0.02 -40.77
C CYS A 408 14.11 -0.07 -40.10
N ILE A 409 14.37 -1.12 -39.33
CA ILE A 409 15.64 -1.31 -38.61
C ILE A 409 16.88 -1.15 -39.51
N SER A 410 16.85 -1.64 -40.75
CA SER A 410 17.99 -1.51 -41.68
C SER A 410 18.26 -0.05 -42.07
N ALA A 411 17.23 0.79 -42.17
CA ALA A 411 17.40 2.22 -42.41
C ALA A 411 18.11 2.90 -41.23
N ILE A 412 17.72 2.57 -40.00
CA ILE A 412 18.35 3.12 -38.78
C ILE A 412 19.82 2.69 -38.67
N LEU A 413 20.11 1.39 -38.88
CA LEU A 413 21.47 0.86 -38.79
C LEU A 413 22.44 1.53 -39.79
N ASN A 414 21.95 1.81 -41.00
CA ASN A 414 22.73 2.43 -42.07
C ASN A 414 22.76 3.96 -41.98
N HIS A 415 21.96 4.59 -41.11
CA HIS A 415 21.93 6.03 -40.99
C HIS A 415 23.22 6.55 -40.33
N PRO A 416 23.99 7.44 -40.99
CA PRO A 416 25.32 7.80 -40.51
C PRO A 416 25.28 8.63 -39.22
N THR A 417 24.29 9.51 -39.08
CA THR A 417 24.14 10.45 -37.94
C THR A 417 23.23 9.92 -36.82
N SER A 418 22.64 8.73 -37.00
CA SER A 418 21.81 8.08 -35.97
C SER A 418 22.68 7.63 -34.80
N LEU A 419 22.39 8.16 -33.60
CA LEU A 419 23.08 7.76 -32.37
C LEU A 419 22.65 6.34 -31.98
N THR A 420 21.36 6.07 -32.09
CA THR A 420 20.78 4.75 -31.84
C THR A 420 21.38 3.70 -32.77
N GLY A 421 21.43 3.99 -34.07
CA GLY A 421 22.08 3.15 -35.09
C GLY A 421 23.56 2.93 -34.80
N ALA A 422 24.28 3.93 -34.27
CA ALA A 422 25.68 3.77 -33.88
C ALA A 422 25.85 2.75 -32.73
N TYR A 423 24.96 2.73 -31.73
CA TYR A 423 24.99 1.72 -30.67
C TYR A 423 24.56 0.33 -31.17
N LEU A 424 23.47 0.26 -31.96
CA LEU A 424 22.96 -1.02 -32.50
C LEU A 424 23.89 -1.71 -33.49
N THR A 425 24.76 -0.94 -34.17
CA THR A 425 25.82 -1.46 -35.06
C THR A 425 27.13 -1.74 -34.33
N GLY A 426 27.24 -1.33 -33.07
CA GLY A 426 28.50 -1.41 -32.31
C GLY A 426 29.56 -0.39 -32.72
N ARG A 427 29.23 0.60 -33.57
CA ARG A 427 30.09 1.78 -33.85
C ARG A 427 30.37 2.58 -32.58
N ARG A 428 29.41 2.60 -31.66
CA ARG A 428 29.57 3.03 -30.27
C ARG A 428 29.19 1.87 -29.35
N GLN A 429 29.88 1.75 -28.22
CA GLN A 429 29.65 0.72 -27.22
C GLN A 429 29.90 1.28 -25.83
N ILE A 430 29.24 0.71 -24.83
CA ILE A 430 29.56 0.96 -23.43
C ILE A 430 30.74 0.04 -23.07
N PRO A 431 31.95 0.58 -22.83
CA PRO A 431 33.11 -0.27 -22.58
C PRO A 431 32.97 -0.99 -21.22
N ALA A 432 33.25 -2.29 -21.21
CA ALA A 432 33.41 -3.01 -19.97
C ALA A 432 34.68 -2.50 -19.22
N PRO A 433 34.64 -2.36 -17.89
CA PRO A 433 35.82 -1.97 -17.13
C PRO A 433 36.97 -2.96 -17.36
N ALA A 434 38.17 -2.47 -17.68
CA ALA A 434 39.35 -3.32 -17.88
C ALA A 434 39.80 -4.02 -16.59
N GLN A 435 39.48 -3.45 -15.43
CA GLN A 435 39.75 -4.02 -14.11
C GLN A 435 38.54 -3.81 -13.20
N HIS A 436 38.22 -4.85 -12.43
CA HIS A 436 37.22 -4.77 -11.36
C HIS A 436 37.88 -4.49 -10.02
N ARG A 437 37.20 -3.73 -9.16
CA ARG A 437 37.64 -3.53 -7.78
C ARG A 437 37.55 -4.86 -7.02
N SER A 438 38.61 -5.22 -6.31
CA SER A 438 38.61 -6.39 -5.44
C SER A 438 37.95 -6.07 -4.09
N PRO A 439 37.25 -7.03 -3.46
CA PRO A 439 36.71 -6.83 -2.12
C PRO A 439 37.81 -6.48 -1.11
N ASN A 440 37.53 -5.53 -0.21
CA ASN A 440 38.47 -5.06 0.82
C ASN A 440 38.26 -5.75 2.18
N GLY A 441 37.35 -6.73 2.27
CA GLY A 441 37.00 -7.47 3.48
C GLY A 441 35.81 -6.92 4.26
N TYR A 442 35.35 -5.70 3.96
CA TYR A 442 34.13 -5.13 4.54
C TYR A 442 32.88 -5.60 3.79
N ALA A 443 31.84 -5.95 4.54
CA ALA A 443 30.60 -6.46 3.98
C ALA A 443 29.44 -6.34 4.98
N LEU A 444 28.24 -6.14 4.43
CA LEU A 444 26.99 -6.32 5.13
C LEU A 444 26.51 -7.76 4.95
N ILE A 445 26.18 -8.45 6.03
CA ILE A 445 25.71 -9.84 5.98
C ILE A 445 24.28 -9.90 6.50
N ILE A 446 23.34 -10.11 5.60
CA ILE A 446 21.92 -10.34 5.92
C ILE A 446 21.77 -11.82 6.26
N ARG A 447 21.25 -12.12 7.45
CA ARG A 447 21.01 -13.50 7.92
C ARG A 447 19.53 -13.84 7.95
N GLY A 448 19.18 -15.02 7.41
CA GLY A 448 17.87 -15.63 7.50
C GLY A 448 16.74 -14.75 6.97
N ALA A 449 16.96 -14.04 5.87
CA ALA A 449 15.94 -13.22 5.22
C ALA A 449 14.76 -14.10 4.75
N SER A 450 13.56 -13.83 5.27
CA SER A 450 12.37 -14.67 5.08
C SER A 450 11.10 -13.89 4.79
N GLU A 451 11.21 -12.60 4.49
CA GLU A 451 10.06 -11.77 4.12
C GLU A 451 9.50 -12.18 2.74
N ASN A 452 8.17 -12.11 2.57
CA ASN A 452 7.45 -12.55 1.37
C ASN A 452 7.87 -13.96 0.88
N ASN A 453 8.46 -14.05 -0.32
CA ASN A 453 8.84 -15.31 -0.95
C ASN A 453 10.29 -15.74 -0.65
N LEU A 454 11.05 -14.97 0.14
CA LEU A 454 12.42 -15.30 0.51
C LEU A 454 12.46 -16.54 1.42
N LYS A 455 13.42 -17.44 1.16
CA LYS A 455 13.48 -18.78 1.78
C LYS A 455 14.54 -18.88 2.87
N GLN A 456 14.49 -17.98 3.86
CA GLN A 456 15.48 -17.90 4.95
C GLN A 456 16.92 -17.82 4.42
N ILE A 457 17.15 -16.92 3.46
CA ILE A 457 18.43 -16.82 2.77
C ILE A 457 19.44 -15.98 3.57
N ASP A 458 20.71 -16.35 3.46
CA ASP A 458 21.83 -15.54 3.93
C ASP A 458 22.49 -14.87 2.72
N VAL A 459 22.73 -13.56 2.78
CA VAL A 459 23.30 -12.77 1.67
C VAL A 459 24.40 -11.86 2.19
N THR A 460 25.57 -11.93 1.54
CA THR A 460 26.72 -11.05 1.82
C THR A 460 26.83 -9.99 0.72
N ILE A 461 26.79 -8.72 1.10
CA ILE A 461 26.94 -7.57 0.23
C ILE A 461 28.29 -6.92 0.53
N PRO A 462 29.29 -7.04 -0.36
CA PRO A 462 30.59 -6.41 -0.14
C PRO A 462 30.48 -4.89 -0.24
N LEU A 463 31.14 -4.18 0.67
CA LEU A 463 31.19 -2.71 0.68
C LEU A 463 32.26 -2.20 -0.28
N ASP A 464 32.17 -0.91 -0.63
CA ASP A 464 33.06 -0.20 -1.57
C ASP A 464 33.13 -0.76 -3.01
N LEU A 465 32.17 -1.63 -3.37
CA LEU A 465 32.03 -2.21 -4.70
C LEU A 465 30.76 -1.71 -5.40
N PHE A 466 30.77 -1.77 -6.73
CA PHE A 466 29.57 -1.58 -7.54
C PHE A 466 28.78 -2.89 -7.56
N VAL A 467 27.85 -3.06 -6.63
CA VAL A 467 27.06 -4.29 -6.46
C VAL A 467 25.77 -4.20 -7.25
N CYS A 468 25.53 -5.19 -8.11
CA CYS A 468 24.28 -5.32 -8.87
C CYS A 468 23.49 -6.52 -8.35
N ILE A 469 22.22 -6.31 -8.00
CA ILE A 469 21.29 -7.37 -7.59
C ILE A 469 20.39 -7.69 -8.77
N THR A 470 20.60 -8.86 -9.39
CA THR A 470 19.90 -9.28 -10.61
C THR A 470 18.94 -10.44 -10.35
N GLY A 471 18.11 -10.75 -11.35
CA GLY A 471 17.14 -11.85 -11.29
C GLY A 471 15.81 -11.49 -11.95
N VAL A 472 14.97 -12.49 -12.20
CA VAL A 472 13.65 -12.33 -12.83
C VAL A 472 12.67 -11.51 -11.98
N SER A 473 11.65 -10.91 -12.60
CA SER A 473 10.60 -10.19 -11.86
C SER A 473 9.90 -11.15 -10.88
N GLY A 474 9.56 -10.65 -9.69
CA GLY A 474 9.01 -11.49 -8.61
C GLY A 474 10.03 -12.32 -7.80
N SER A 475 11.32 -12.34 -8.15
CA SER A 475 12.32 -13.15 -7.43
C SER A 475 12.64 -12.71 -5.99
N GLY A 476 12.08 -11.59 -5.52
CA GLY A 476 12.31 -11.06 -4.16
C GLY A 476 13.41 -9.99 -4.03
N LYS A 477 13.92 -9.44 -5.14
CA LYS A 477 14.97 -8.39 -5.13
C LYS A 477 14.59 -7.17 -4.27
N SER A 478 13.42 -6.57 -4.56
CA SER A 478 12.91 -5.41 -3.81
C SER A 478 12.59 -5.76 -2.37
N THR A 479 12.17 -7.01 -2.09
CA THR A 479 11.98 -7.47 -0.71
C THR A 479 13.29 -7.52 0.05
N LEU A 480 14.34 -8.09 -0.55
CA LEU A 480 15.65 -8.18 0.08
C LEU A 480 16.26 -6.79 0.34
N ILE A 481 16.21 -5.90 -0.65
CA ILE A 481 16.89 -4.60 -0.59
C ILE A 481 16.04 -3.54 0.12
N ASN A 482 14.79 -3.36 -0.28
CA ASN A 482 13.99 -2.25 0.23
C ASN A 482 13.28 -2.63 1.53
N GLU A 483 12.65 -3.81 1.59
CA GLU A 483 11.85 -4.21 2.77
C GLU A 483 12.71 -4.69 3.95
N ILE A 484 13.82 -5.38 3.68
CA ILE A 484 14.72 -5.88 4.73
C ILE A 484 15.89 -4.93 4.94
N LEU A 485 16.82 -4.85 3.98
CA LEU A 485 18.11 -4.18 4.19
C LEU A 485 17.94 -2.68 4.48
N PHE A 486 17.25 -1.95 3.61
CA PHE A 486 17.08 -0.51 3.75
C PHE A 486 16.33 -0.13 5.03
N LYS A 487 15.20 -0.79 5.31
CA LYS A 487 14.43 -0.53 6.53
C LYS A 487 15.23 -0.84 7.80
N GLN A 488 15.95 -1.97 7.83
CA GLN A 488 16.77 -2.34 8.99
C GLN A 488 17.91 -1.33 9.21
N LEU A 489 18.55 -0.86 8.14
CA LEU A 489 19.61 0.14 8.24
C LEU A 489 19.08 1.51 8.65
N GLN A 490 17.89 1.91 8.19
CA GLN A 490 17.21 3.11 8.71
C GLN A 490 16.93 3.02 10.22
N VAL A 491 16.47 1.86 10.71
CA VAL A 491 16.26 1.64 12.15
C VAL A 491 17.60 1.74 12.90
N ALA A 492 18.64 1.07 12.39
CA ALA A 492 19.93 0.98 13.08
C ALA A 492 20.73 2.29 13.07
N LEU A 493 20.73 3.02 11.96
CA LEU A 493 21.57 4.22 11.77
C LEU A 493 20.83 5.53 12.09
N ARG A 494 19.53 5.60 11.79
CA ARG A 494 18.72 6.83 11.95
C ARG A 494 17.70 6.74 13.08
N GLY A 495 17.57 5.59 13.74
CA GLY A 495 16.53 5.37 14.75
C GLY A 495 15.11 5.48 14.16
N SER A 496 14.97 5.25 12.84
CA SER A 496 13.67 5.34 12.17
C SER A 496 12.67 4.37 12.80
N ARG A 497 11.42 4.83 12.91
CA ARG A 497 10.31 4.05 13.49
C ARG A 497 9.55 3.30 12.40
N ILE A 498 10.24 2.34 11.78
CA ILE A 498 9.70 1.48 10.74
C ILE A 498 9.99 0.03 11.07
N LEU A 499 9.08 -0.87 10.71
CA LEU A 499 9.32 -2.30 10.84
C LEU A 499 10.03 -2.82 9.59
N PRO A 500 11.23 -3.40 9.74
CA PRO A 500 11.89 -4.13 8.67
C PRO A 500 11.21 -5.47 8.42
N GLY A 501 11.31 -5.98 7.19
CA GLY A 501 10.81 -7.31 6.83
C GLY A 501 11.48 -8.42 7.63
N ALA A 502 10.86 -9.58 7.71
CA ALA A 502 11.33 -10.72 8.50
C ALA A 502 12.76 -11.15 8.10
N HIS A 503 13.67 -11.09 9.08
CA HIS A 503 15.06 -11.54 8.98
C HIS A 503 15.61 -11.83 10.39
N LYS A 504 16.76 -12.51 10.51
CA LYS A 504 17.39 -12.79 11.82
C LYS A 504 18.20 -11.62 12.34
N CYS A 505 19.15 -11.14 11.54
CA CYS A 505 20.00 -9.99 11.85
C CYS A 505 20.71 -9.49 10.58
N ILE A 506 21.31 -8.31 10.67
CA ILE A 506 22.27 -7.79 9.70
C ILE A 506 23.58 -7.49 10.44
N GLU A 507 24.66 -8.13 10.02
CA GLU A 507 26.02 -7.93 10.53
C GLU A 507 26.75 -6.90 9.66
N GLY A 508 27.73 -6.16 10.23
CA GLY A 508 28.54 -5.18 9.49
C GLY A 508 27.93 -3.78 9.41
N VAL A 509 26.85 -3.49 10.15
CA VAL A 509 26.17 -2.20 10.14
C VAL A 509 27.09 -1.07 10.65
N GLU A 510 27.99 -1.39 11.57
CA GLU A 510 29.00 -0.48 12.10
C GLU A 510 30.03 -0.01 11.06
N GLN A 511 30.10 -0.67 9.90
CA GLN A 511 31.04 -0.36 8.81
C GLN A 511 30.53 0.78 7.92
N ILE A 512 29.28 1.21 8.08
CA ILE A 512 28.66 2.29 7.30
C ILE A 512 28.16 3.42 8.19
N HIS A 513 28.26 4.65 7.69
CA HIS A 513 27.83 5.84 8.43
C HIS A 513 26.36 6.19 8.20
N ASP A 514 25.88 6.08 6.96
CA ASP A 514 24.52 6.44 6.58
C ASP A 514 24.06 5.64 5.37
N ILE A 515 22.75 5.68 5.10
CA ILE A 515 22.12 5.05 3.95
C ILE A 515 21.20 6.02 3.20
N ILE A 516 21.29 6.02 1.87
CA ILE A 516 20.47 6.82 0.98
C ILE A 516 19.80 5.86 -0.01
N ASP A 517 18.47 5.89 -0.04
CA ASP A 517 17.68 5.22 -1.08
C ASP A 517 17.27 6.26 -2.12
N ILE A 518 17.55 5.95 -3.38
CA ILE A 518 17.17 6.77 -4.53
C ILE A 518 16.18 5.91 -5.32
N ASP A 519 14.90 6.09 -5.00
CA ASP A 519 13.82 5.31 -5.59
C ASP A 519 13.25 5.98 -6.85
N GLN A 520 12.22 5.34 -7.42
CA GLN A 520 11.49 5.85 -8.60
C GLN A 520 10.26 6.68 -8.22
N THR A 521 10.12 7.08 -6.95
CA THR A 521 8.96 7.89 -6.56
C THR A 521 9.08 9.29 -7.17
N PRO A 522 7.98 9.87 -7.70
CA PRO A 522 8.03 11.20 -8.27
C PRO A 522 8.54 12.22 -7.24
N ILE A 523 9.44 13.10 -7.68
CA ILE A 523 10.10 14.16 -6.89
C ILE A 523 9.10 15.00 -6.05
N GLY A 524 7.87 15.17 -6.55
CA GLY A 524 6.75 15.71 -5.78
C GLY A 524 5.42 15.48 -6.48
N ARG A 525 4.33 15.50 -5.71
CA ARG A 525 2.94 15.37 -6.21
C ARG A 525 2.28 16.72 -6.49
N THR A 526 2.98 17.82 -6.23
CA THR A 526 2.46 19.18 -6.37
C THR A 526 3.31 19.97 -7.37
N PRO A 527 2.70 20.90 -8.14
CA PRO A 527 3.42 21.76 -9.10
C PRO A 527 4.52 22.64 -8.48
N THR A 528 4.54 22.74 -7.16
CA THR A 528 5.50 23.52 -6.38
C THR A 528 6.84 22.82 -6.19
N SER A 529 6.92 21.50 -6.39
CA SER A 529 8.17 20.74 -6.36
C SER A 529 8.79 20.72 -7.75
N ASN A 530 9.94 21.37 -7.89
CA ASN A 530 10.72 21.41 -9.12
C ASN A 530 12.21 21.13 -8.84
N PRO A 531 13.05 20.88 -9.85
CA PRO A 531 14.47 20.57 -9.65
C PRO A 531 15.23 21.60 -8.80
N ALA A 532 14.95 22.89 -8.99
CA ALA A 532 15.60 23.96 -8.23
C ALA A 532 15.28 23.91 -6.74
N THR A 533 14.03 23.61 -6.38
CA THR A 533 13.62 23.40 -4.98
C THR A 533 14.13 22.09 -4.40
N TYR A 534 14.19 21.03 -5.21
CA TYR A 534 14.55 19.69 -4.73
C TYR A 534 16.05 19.58 -4.41
N VAL A 535 16.90 20.14 -5.29
CA VAL A 535 18.36 20.18 -5.07
C VAL A 535 18.74 21.30 -4.07
N GLY A 536 17.82 22.20 -3.74
CA GLY A 536 18.05 23.30 -2.79
C GLY A 536 18.76 24.53 -3.39
N VAL A 537 19.06 24.52 -4.69
CA VAL A 537 19.71 25.66 -5.39
C VAL A 537 18.82 26.90 -5.36
N PHE A 538 17.50 26.72 -5.36
CA PHE A 538 16.56 27.83 -5.34
C PHE A 538 16.73 28.76 -4.13
N ASP A 539 17.15 28.23 -2.97
CA ASP A 539 17.40 29.06 -1.77
C ASP A 539 18.58 30.00 -1.96
N ALA A 540 19.63 29.54 -2.65
CA ALA A 540 20.76 30.37 -3.00
C ALA A 540 20.36 31.45 -4.02
N ILE A 541 19.57 31.08 -5.04
CA ILE A 541 19.04 32.03 -6.03
C ILE A 541 18.21 33.12 -5.35
N ARG A 542 17.30 32.76 -4.44
CA ARG A 542 16.48 33.73 -3.69
C ARG A 542 17.32 34.70 -2.87
N ARG A 543 18.39 34.22 -2.23
CA ARG A 543 19.32 35.09 -1.47
C ARG A 543 20.02 36.09 -2.37
N LEU A 544 20.42 35.65 -3.56
CA LEU A 544 21.08 36.50 -4.54
C LEU A 544 20.13 37.60 -5.06
N PHE A 545 18.88 37.28 -5.37
CA PHE A 545 17.87 38.29 -5.73
C PHE A 545 17.57 39.27 -4.59
N MET A 546 17.51 38.79 -3.34
CA MET A 546 17.33 39.63 -2.16
C MET A 546 18.46 40.65 -1.98
N GLN A 547 19.70 40.27 -2.32
CA GLN A 547 20.89 41.11 -2.18
C GLN A 547 21.02 42.21 -3.26
N THR A 548 20.18 42.22 -4.29
CA THR A 548 20.19 43.28 -5.31
C THR A 548 19.85 44.65 -4.70
N GLU A 549 20.46 45.73 -5.20
CA GLU A 549 20.24 47.08 -4.66
C GLU A 549 18.76 47.48 -4.66
N GLU A 550 18.05 47.14 -5.72
CA GLU A 550 16.63 47.48 -5.87
C GLU A 550 15.76 46.73 -4.85
N SER A 551 16.05 45.44 -4.63
CA SER A 551 15.40 44.65 -3.58
C SER A 551 15.66 45.23 -2.18
N GLN A 552 16.89 45.64 -1.90
CA GLN A 552 17.25 46.26 -0.61
C GLN A 552 16.54 47.61 -0.40
N ARG A 553 16.43 48.46 -1.44
CA ARG A 553 15.69 49.73 -1.36
C ARG A 553 14.21 49.53 -1.09
N ARG A 554 13.60 48.48 -1.65
CA ARG A 554 12.18 48.14 -1.44
C ARG A 554 11.93 47.32 -0.16
N GLY A 555 12.97 46.95 0.58
CA GLY A 555 12.86 46.17 1.81
C GLY A 555 12.38 44.73 1.59
N TYR A 556 12.62 44.16 0.41
CA TYR A 556 12.19 42.79 0.10
C TYR A 556 13.03 41.74 0.84
N THR A 557 12.37 40.67 1.24
CA THR A 557 12.96 39.55 1.97
C THR A 557 13.00 38.28 1.11
N LEU A 558 13.64 37.21 1.59
CA LEU A 558 13.62 35.90 0.92
C LEU A 558 12.22 35.35 0.66
N GLY A 559 11.23 35.76 1.46
CA GLY A 559 9.83 35.39 1.28
C GLY A 559 9.19 36.02 0.04
N GLN A 560 9.69 37.18 -0.41
CA GLN A 560 9.19 37.84 -1.63
C GLN A 560 9.51 37.00 -2.87
N PHE A 561 10.74 36.48 -2.95
CA PHE A 561 11.23 35.68 -4.08
C PHE A 561 10.81 34.20 -4.02
N SER A 562 9.88 33.85 -3.14
CA SER A 562 9.41 32.49 -2.95
C SER A 562 7.99 32.32 -3.48
N PHE A 563 7.82 31.48 -4.49
CA PHE A 563 6.49 31.17 -5.02
C PHE A 563 5.62 30.36 -4.02
N ASN A 564 6.21 29.79 -2.96
CA ASN A 564 5.49 29.02 -1.94
C ASN A 564 4.89 29.88 -0.82
N THR A 565 5.37 31.10 -0.62
CA THR A 565 4.95 31.97 0.49
C THR A 565 4.17 33.18 0.00
N LYS A 566 3.21 33.63 0.82
CA LYS A 566 2.51 34.90 0.57
C LYS A 566 3.52 36.06 0.60
N GLY A 567 3.36 37.02 -0.30
CA GLY A 567 4.31 38.12 -0.51
C GLY A 567 4.44 38.44 -1.99
N GLY A 568 5.41 37.81 -2.67
CA GLY A 568 5.69 38.06 -4.09
C GLY A 568 5.10 37.07 -5.08
N ARG A 569 4.48 35.97 -4.62
CA ARG A 569 3.84 35.00 -5.52
C ARG A 569 2.57 35.57 -6.15
N CYS A 570 2.16 35.02 -7.28
CA CYS A 570 0.83 35.25 -7.83
C CYS A 570 -0.24 34.61 -6.93
N GLU A 571 -1.19 35.39 -6.41
CA GLU A 571 -2.23 34.89 -5.50
C GLU A 571 -3.33 34.09 -6.20
N GLU A 572 -3.58 34.33 -7.49
CA GLU A 572 -4.58 33.59 -8.27
C GLU A 572 -4.22 32.09 -8.36
N CYS A 573 -3.03 31.79 -8.88
CA CYS A 573 -2.53 30.41 -8.94
C CYS A 573 -1.79 29.98 -7.66
N ARG A 574 -1.73 30.83 -6.63
CA ARG A 574 -0.96 30.63 -5.39
C ARG A 574 0.48 30.17 -5.64
N GLY A 575 1.13 30.76 -6.64
CA GLY A 575 2.50 30.45 -7.04
C GLY A 575 2.72 29.18 -7.87
N GLN A 576 1.66 28.45 -8.25
CA GLN A 576 1.80 27.25 -9.10
C GLN A 576 2.11 27.59 -10.57
N GLY A 577 1.72 28.77 -11.04
CA GLY A 577 1.82 29.20 -12.44
C GLY A 577 0.76 28.57 -13.36
N LYS A 578 0.06 27.54 -12.88
CA LYS A 578 -1.03 26.87 -13.57
C LYS A 578 -2.26 26.78 -12.66
N ILE A 579 -3.42 26.60 -13.27
CA ILE A 579 -4.69 26.34 -12.58
C ILE A 579 -5.13 24.92 -12.96
N MET A 580 -5.23 24.06 -11.95
CA MET A 580 -5.76 22.71 -12.09
C MET A 580 -7.29 22.77 -12.11
N THR A 581 -7.91 22.30 -13.19
CA THR A 581 -9.36 22.10 -13.24
C THR A 581 -9.66 20.61 -13.11
N SER A 582 -10.29 20.23 -11.99
CA SER A 582 -10.62 18.82 -11.77
C SER A 582 -11.85 18.41 -12.57
N LEU A 583 -11.71 17.35 -13.36
CA LEU A 583 -12.78 16.78 -14.19
C LEU A 583 -13.23 15.44 -13.59
N GLN A 584 -14.52 15.14 -13.63
CA GLN A 584 -15.06 13.96 -12.93
C GLN A 584 -14.74 12.63 -13.62
N PHE A 585 -14.54 12.62 -14.95
CA PHE A 585 -14.39 11.39 -15.75
C PHE A 585 -13.15 11.38 -16.64
N MET A 586 -12.36 12.45 -16.61
CA MET A 586 -11.15 12.62 -17.40
C MET A 586 -9.99 13.01 -16.48
N ALA A 587 -8.77 12.88 -16.97
CA ALA A 587 -7.62 13.42 -16.25
C ALA A 587 -7.79 14.93 -16.04
N ASP A 588 -7.37 15.42 -14.87
CA ASP A 588 -7.40 16.84 -14.54
C ASP A 588 -6.65 17.64 -15.61
N VAL A 589 -7.21 18.80 -15.98
CA VAL A 589 -6.62 19.66 -17.02
C VAL A 589 -5.83 20.78 -16.38
N GLU A 590 -4.59 20.93 -16.86
CA GLU A 590 -3.68 22.01 -16.51
C GLU A 590 -3.77 23.16 -17.51
N VAL A 591 -4.15 24.35 -17.06
CA VAL A 591 -4.13 25.57 -17.88
C VAL A 591 -3.16 26.58 -17.28
N LEU A 592 -2.45 27.33 -18.11
CA LEU A 592 -1.63 28.45 -17.65
C LEU A 592 -2.48 29.46 -16.89
N CYS A 593 -1.94 29.98 -15.78
CA CYS A 593 -2.60 31.02 -15.01
C CYS A 593 -2.73 32.29 -15.85
N HIS A 594 -3.96 32.75 -16.08
CA HIS A 594 -4.23 33.93 -16.90
C HIS A 594 -3.67 35.23 -16.28
N THR A 595 -3.49 35.30 -14.96
CA THR A 595 -2.98 36.50 -14.28
C THR A 595 -1.47 36.67 -14.39
N CYS A 596 -0.69 35.58 -14.20
CA CYS A 596 0.78 35.65 -14.24
C CYS A 596 1.38 35.05 -15.51
N ASN A 597 0.55 34.53 -16.42
CA ASN A 597 0.95 33.81 -17.64
C ASN A 597 2.03 32.74 -17.40
N GLY A 598 1.92 32.01 -16.28
CA GLY A 598 2.90 30.98 -15.90
C GLY A 598 4.09 31.47 -15.08
N ALA A 599 4.30 32.78 -14.91
CA ALA A 599 5.47 33.33 -14.24
C ALA A 599 5.55 33.04 -12.73
N ARG A 600 4.45 32.61 -12.09
CA ARG A 600 4.33 32.26 -10.65
C ARG A 600 4.44 33.43 -9.66
N TYR A 601 4.87 34.61 -10.09
CA TYR A 601 5.02 35.81 -9.27
C TYR A 601 4.06 36.92 -9.66
N ASN A 602 3.89 37.90 -8.78
CA ASN A 602 3.23 39.16 -9.11
C ASN A 602 4.19 40.10 -9.88
N GLU A 603 3.63 41.13 -10.51
CA GLU A 603 4.41 42.06 -11.35
C GLU A 603 5.51 42.77 -10.56
N GLU A 604 5.22 43.23 -9.34
CA GLU A 604 6.18 43.93 -8.47
C GLU A 604 7.46 43.12 -8.18
N THR A 605 7.33 41.80 -8.04
CA THR A 605 8.47 40.92 -7.78
C THR A 605 9.29 40.66 -9.05
N LEU A 606 8.63 40.69 -10.22
CA LEU A 606 9.26 40.48 -11.52
C LEU A 606 10.04 41.70 -12.03
N GLU A 607 9.84 42.88 -11.41
CA GLU A 607 10.65 44.07 -11.68
C GLU A 607 12.09 43.93 -11.20
N ILE A 608 12.33 43.14 -10.14
CA ILE A 608 13.67 42.93 -9.62
C ILE A 608 14.45 42.01 -10.56
N THR A 609 15.57 42.52 -11.06
CA THR A 609 16.46 41.79 -11.96
C THR A 609 17.82 41.56 -11.34
N TYR A 610 18.44 40.44 -11.71
CA TYR A 610 19.84 40.14 -11.47
C TYR A 610 20.48 39.85 -12.83
N SER A 611 21.60 40.51 -13.14
CA SER A 611 22.26 40.43 -14.44
C SER A 611 21.29 40.55 -15.63
N GLY A 612 20.29 41.45 -15.51
CA GLY A 612 19.30 41.72 -16.55
C GLY A 612 18.14 40.71 -16.67
N LYS A 613 18.04 39.72 -15.78
CA LYS A 613 16.94 38.74 -15.77
C LYS A 613 16.21 38.71 -14.43
N ASN A 614 14.89 38.61 -14.46
CA ASN A 614 14.08 38.45 -13.26
C ASN A 614 14.03 36.99 -12.79
N ILE A 615 13.47 36.76 -11.61
CA ILE A 615 13.46 35.43 -10.99
C ILE A 615 12.67 34.39 -11.80
N ALA A 616 11.59 34.78 -12.47
CA ALA A 616 10.82 33.85 -13.31
C ALA A 616 11.62 33.44 -14.55
N GLN A 617 12.33 34.39 -15.18
CA GLN A 617 13.20 34.12 -16.32
C GLN A 617 14.38 33.23 -15.95
N VAL A 618 14.94 33.37 -14.73
CA VAL A 618 15.99 32.48 -14.21
C VAL A 618 15.45 31.07 -13.97
N LEU A 619 14.22 30.94 -13.47
CA LEU A 619 13.57 29.64 -13.26
C LEU A 619 13.15 28.94 -14.55
N ASP A 620 12.99 29.69 -15.64
CA ASP A 620 12.61 29.17 -16.96
C ASP A 620 13.83 28.72 -17.80
N MET A 621 15.06 29.01 -17.33
CA MET A 621 16.27 28.55 -17.99
C MET A 621 16.40 27.02 -17.95
N SER A 622 17.03 26.47 -18.99
CA SER A 622 17.58 25.12 -18.88
C SER A 622 18.67 25.09 -17.80
N ILE A 623 18.93 23.92 -17.22
CA ILE A 623 19.99 23.77 -16.21
C ILE A 623 21.37 24.13 -16.81
N GLU A 624 21.58 23.85 -18.09
CA GLU A 624 22.79 24.20 -18.84
C GLU A 624 22.95 25.73 -18.93
N ASP A 625 21.91 26.43 -19.36
CA ASP A 625 21.92 27.89 -19.46
C ASP A 625 22.10 28.55 -18.09
N ALA A 626 21.42 28.01 -17.06
CA ALA A 626 21.56 28.50 -15.69
C ALA A 626 22.99 28.31 -15.17
N ALA A 627 23.62 27.16 -15.44
CA ALA A 627 25.00 26.90 -15.04
C ALA A 627 25.99 27.88 -15.70
N CYS A 628 25.78 28.22 -16.97
CA CYS A 628 26.55 29.27 -17.65
C CYS A 628 26.27 30.66 -17.05
N PHE A 629 25.00 31.02 -16.86
CA PHE A 629 24.56 32.30 -16.31
C PHE A 629 25.17 32.61 -14.93
N PHE A 630 25.19 31.62 -14.03
CA PHE A 630 25.75 31.76 -12.69
C PHE A 630 27.27 31.60 -12.62
N LYS A 631 27.94 31.22 -13.71
CA LYS A 631 29.41 31.18 -13.79
C LYS A 631 29.98 32.54 -14.20
N GLU A 632 29.22 33.29 -15.01
CA GLU A 632 29.63 34.59 -15.57
C GLU A 632 29.21 35.79 -14.69
N SER A 633 28.32 35.55 -13.72
CA SER A 633 27.86 36.53 -12.72
C SER A 633 28.65 36.42 -11.43
#